data_AF-A0A0Q5UP25-F1
#
_entry.id   AF-A0A0Q5UP25-F1
#
_cell.length_a   1.000
_cell.length_b   1.000
_cell.length_c   1.000
_cell.angle_alpha   90.00
_cell.angle_beta   90.00
_cell.angle_gamma   90.00
#
_symmetry.space_group_name_H-M   'P 1'
#
loop_
_entity.id
_entity.type
_entity.pdbx_description
1 polymer ?
#
loop_
_entity_poly.entity_id
_entity_poly.type
_entity_poly.pdbx_seq_one_letter_code
_entity_poly.pdbx_strand_id
1 'polypeptide(L)'
;MVLVTGATGLVGSHLLLLLLENGEEVRALYRNEKNIQQTKALFEWKGRLDIFTKINWVQGCLTDISSLEKAFENIDYVYHCAAFISFDPGDEEQMRKTNIEGTANIVNMCLSYNVKKLCHVSSIAALGDLQEHETIITEETEWNPEISRSDYAISKFGAEMEVWRGQEEGLPVVIVNPGIILGPGFWNSGSSEIFQRVKKGLKYYTEGATGFVTVEDVTRSMYQLMKSNIQKERFILVTESITYHRLADLIATSLGKPKPSVYLKPWVTGLAWRIDWLISTFFFKKRQLSKATAASLHSQSEFDNSKIKNALNFEFEDIPNYISKVSATV
;
A
#
# COMPACT_ATOMS: atom_id res chain seq x y z
N MET A 1 -16.64 -2.76 -17.82
CA MET A 1 -16.62 -2.02 -16.53
C MET A 1 -15.42 -2.45 -15.67
N VAL A 2 -14.87 -1.53 -14.87
CA VAL A 2 -13.77 -1.78 -13.91
C VAL A 2 -14.30 -1.86 -12.48
N LEU A 3 -13.89 -2.87 -11.71
CA LEU A 3 -14.12 -2.94 -10.25
C LEU A 3 -12.85 -2.53 -9.49
N VAL A 4 -13.00 -1.62 -8.53
CA VAL A 4 -11.92 -1.23 -7.60
C VAL A 4 -12.32 -1.63 -6.18
N THR A 5 -11.53 -2.49 -5.54
CA THR A 5 -11.63 -2.72 -4.10
C THR A 5 -10.63 -1.85 -3.35
N GLY A 6 -10.90 -1.55 -2.07
CA GLY A 6 -10.05 -0.64 -1.31
C GLY A 6 -10.23 0.82 -1.77
N ALA A 7 -11.35 1.09 -2.45
CA ALA A 7 -11.72 2.37 -3.04
C ALA A 7 -11.67 3.55 -2.05
N THR A 8 -11.91 3.28 -0.76
CA THR A 8 -11.87 4.31 0.29
C THR A 8 -10.50 4.45 0.97
N GLY A 9 -9.45 3.82 0.45
CA GLY A 9 -8.08 3.95 0.94
C GLY A 9 -7.22 4.87 0.05
N LEU A 10 -5.97 5.09 0.46
CA LEU A 10 -5.03 5.97 -0.25
C LEU A 10 -4.89 5.58 -1.74
N VAL A 11 -4.46 4.36 -2.05
CA VAL A 11 -4.26 3.92 -3.43
C VAL A 11 -5.58 3.88 -4.21
N GLY A 12 -6.61 3.25 -3.63
CA GLY A 12 -7.89 3.06 -4.33
C GLY A 12 -8.58 4.37 -4.68
N SER A 13 -8.57 5.37 -3.78
CA SER A 13 -9.22 6.66 -4.04
C SER A 13 -8.52 7.47 -5.13
N HIS A 14 -7.18 7.47 -5.16
CA HIS A 14 -6.40 8.09 -6.23
C HIS A 14 -6.56 7.33 -7.56
N LEU A 15 -6.67 5.99 -7.51
CA LEU A 15 -6.92 5.17 -8.69
C LEU A 15 -8.32 5.44 -9.28
N LEU A 16 -9.34 5.56 -8.42
CA LEU A 16 -10.70 5.92 -8.86
C LEU A 16 -10.70 7.24 -9.62
N LEU A 17 -9.98 8.24 -9.09
CA LEU A 17 -9.82 9.51 -9.77
C LEU A 17 -9.20 9.29 -11.15
N LEU A 18 -8.00 8.70 -11.21
CA LEU A 18 -7.29 8.44 -12.47
C LEU A 18 -8.15 7.70 -13.51
N LEU A 19 -8.87 6.64 -13.10
CA LEU A 19 -9.74 5.87 -13.99
C LEU A 19 -10.88 6.73 -14.57
N LEU A 20 -11.55 7.52 -13.73
CA LEU A 20 -12.62 8.41 -14.18
C LEU A 20 -12.13 9.56 -15.05
N GLU A 21 -10.93 10.08 -14.78
CA GLU A 21 -10.28 11.09 -15.64
C GLU A 21 -9.99 10.55 -17.04
N ASN A 22 -9.73 9.24 -17.15
CA ASN A 22 -9.54 8.54 -18.42
C ASN A 22 -10.86 8.00 -19.01
N GLY A 23 -12.01 8.36 -18.45
CA GLY A 23 -13.33 7.99 -18.98
C GLY A 23 -13.76 6.55 -18.73
N GLU A 24 -13.09 5.83 -17.82
CA GLU A 24 -13.47 4.46 -17.48
C GLU A 24 -14.77 4.42 -16.68
N GLU A 25 -15.59 3.39 -16.92
CA GLU A 25 -16.74 3.09 -16.07
C GLU A 25 -16.29 2.30 -14.84
N VAL A 26 -16.51 2.87 -13.66
CA VAL A 26 -15.95 2.33 -12.42
C VAL A 26 -17.04 1.95 -11.42
N ARG A 27 -16.94 0.71 -10.92
CA ARG A 27 -17.60 0.23 -9.71
C ARG A 27 -16.60 0.24 -8.54
N ALA A 28 -17.01 0.78 -7.41
CA ALA A 28 -16.17 0.90 -6.23
C ALA A 28 -16.78 0.13 -5.05
N LEU A 29 -16.05 -0.85 -4.52
CA LEU A 29 -16.46 -1.60 -3.35
C LEU A 29 -16.13 -0.82 -2.07
N TYR A 30 -17.12 -0.63 -1.20
CA TYR A 30 -16.93 0.00 0.10
C TYR A 30 -17.58 -0.82 1.23
N ARG A 31 -17.00 -0.73 2.44
CA ARG A 31 -17.54 -1.43 3.62
C ARG A 31 -18.41 -0.53 4.49
N ASN A 32 -17.93 0.71 4.72
CA ASN A 32 -18.59 1.70 5.57
C ASN A 32 -18.75 3.00 4.78
N GLU A 33 -19.98 3.46 4.65
CA GLU A 33 -20.35 4.66 3.91
C GLU A 33 -19.60 5.92 4.41
N LYS A 34 -19.26 5.98 5.71
CA LYS A 34 -18.48 7.09 6.28
C LYS A 34 -17.11 7.24 5.60
N ASN A 35 -16.51 6.15 5.15
CA ASN A 35 -15.19 6.19 4.52
C ASN A 35 -15.25 6.73 3.07
N ILE A 36 -16.43 6.72 2.43
CA ILE A 36 -16.63 7.36 1.13
C ILE A 36 -16.31 8.85 1.21
N GLN A 37 -16.59 9.49 2.35
CA GLN A 37 -16.31 10.92 2.55
C GLN A 37 -14.81 11.26 2.43
N GLN A 38 -13.91 10.34 2.78
CA GLN A 38 -12.47 10.55 2.58
C GLN A 38 -12.12 10.58 1.09
N THR A 39 -12.73 9.71 0.29
CA THR A 39 -12.57 9.71 -1.17
C THR A 39 -13.18 10.98 -1.77
N LYS A 40 -14.36 11.38 -1.30
CA LYS A 40 -15.00 12.62 -1.75
C LYS A 40 -14.14 13.84 -1.47
N ALA A 41 -13.56 13.95 -0.27
CA ALA A 41 -12.66 15.05 0.10
C ALA A 41 -11.43 15.11 -0.80
N LEU A 42 -10.88 13.96 -1.22
CA LEU A 42 -9.80 13.92 -2.22
C LEU A 42 -10.25 14.49 -3.57
N PHE A 43 -11.42 14.09 -4.06
CA PHE A 43 -11.97 14.59 -5.32
C PHE A 43 -12.27 16.09 -5.25
N GLU A 44 -12.81 16.58 -4.13
CA GLU A 44 -13.01 18.02 -3.88
C GLU A 44 -11.69 18.77 -3.91
N TRP A 45 -10.67 18.27 -3.20
CA TRP A 45 -9.34 18.88 -3.18
C TRP A 45 -8.68 18.94 -4.57
N LYS A 46 -8.89 17.92 -5.41
CA LYS A 46 -8.41 17.89 -6.79
C LYS A 46 -9.29 18.72 -7.76
N GLY A 47 -10.39 19.33 -7.28
CA GLY A 47 -11.30 20.09 -8.12
C GLY A 47 -12.12 19.22 -9.10
N ARG A 48 -12.30 17.95 -8.75
CA ARG A 48 -12.92 16.91 -9.61
C ARG A 48 -14.20 16.32 -9.01
N LEU A 49 -14.89 17.09 -8.17
CA LEU A 49 -16.16 16.64 -7.57
C LEU A 49 -17.23 16.34 -8.63
N ASP A 50 -17.15 16.97 -9.81
CA ASP A 50 -18.04 16.77 -10.95
C ASP A 50 -18.07 15.32 -11.46
N ILE A 51 -16.94 14.60 -11.38
CA ILE A 51 -16.85 13.19 -11.80
C ILE A 51 -17.06 12.20 -10.65
N PHE A 52 -17.07 12.65 -9.39
CA PHE A 52 -17.26 11.76 -8.22
C PHE A 52 -18.60 11.01 -8.27
N THR A 53 -19.65 11.67 -8.77
CA THR A 53 -21.00 11.09 -8.88
C THR A 53 -21.10 9.98 -9.93
N LYS A 54 -20.08 9.84 -10.80
CA LYS A 54 -20.01 8.77 -11.81
C LYS A 54 -19.56 7.43 -11.22
N ILE A 55 -19.10 7.39 -9.96
CA ILE A 55 -18.71 6.16 -9.30
C ILE A 55 -19.95 5.34 -8.96
N ASN A 56 -20.01 4.10 -9.44
CA ASN A 56 -21.00 3.13 -8.99
C ASN A 56 -20.54 2.51 -7.67
N TRP A 57 -21.03 3.03 -6.54
CA TRP A 57 -20.69 2.53 -5.21
C TRP A 57 -21.49 1.28 -4.86
N VAL A 58 -20.81 0.18 -4.52
CA VAL A 58 -21.43 -1.06 -4.05
C VAL A 58 -20.93 -1.39 -2.66
N GLN A 59 -21.87 -1.58 -1.73
CA GLN A 59 -21.52 -1.99 -0.37
C GLN A 59 -21.17 -3.47 -0.36
N GLY A 60 -20.04 -3.82 0.25
CA GLY A 60 -19.65 -5.20 0.46
C GLY A 60 -18.35 -5.38 1.24
N CYS A 61 -18.04 -6.63 1.54
CA CYS A 61 -16.85 -7.04 2.28
C CYS A 61 -16.14 -8.17 1.53
N LEU A 62 -14.81 -8.18 1.56
CA LEU A 62 -14.02 -9.22 0.88
C LEU A 62 -14.28 -10.64 1.42
N THR A 63 -14.77 -10.74 2.65
CA THR A 63 -15.08 -12.02 3.32
C THR A 63 -16.58 -12.35 3.28
N ASP A 64 -17.38 -11.59 2.54
CA ASP A 64 -18.81 -11.83 2.34
C ASP A 64 -19.09 -12.07 0.86
N ILE A 65 -19.15 -13.34 0.49
CA ILE A 65 -19.31 -13.80 -0.90
C ILE A 65 -20.57 -13.21 -1.54
N SER A 66 -21.70 -13.17 -0.83
CA SER A 66 -22.95 -12.67 -1.40
C SER A 66 -22.87 -11.18 -1.75
N SER A 67 -22.11 -10.41 -0.97
CA SER A 67 -21.84 -9.01 -1.32
C SER A 67 -20.91 -8.86 -2.52
N LEU A 68 -19.97 -9.80 -2.71
CA LEU A 68 -19.05 -9.80 -3.85
C LEU A 68 -19.76 -10.20 -5.14
N GLU A 69 -20.67 -11.17 -5.12
CA GLU A 69 -21.44 -11.58 -6.31
C GLU A 69 -22.10 -10.37 -6.99
N LYS A 70 -22.74 -9.50 -6.20
CA LYS A 70 -23.34 -8.23 -6.67
C LYS A 70 -22.30 -7.27 -7.23
N ALA A 71 -21.13 -7.19 -6.61
CA ALA A 71 -20.06 -6.31 -7.07
C ALA A 71 -19.46 -6.77 -8.41
N PHE A 72 -19.47 -8.08 -8.70
CA PHE A 72 -18.86 -8.68 -9.89
C PHE A 72 -19.76 -8.74 -11.13
N GLU A 73 -21.05 -8.40 -11.02
CA GLU A 73 -21.95 -8.33 -12.18
C GLU A 73 -21.42 -7.40 -13.27
N ASN A 74 -21.20 -7.92 -14.49
CA ASN A 74 -20.71 -7.19 -15.67
C ASN A 74 -19.33 -6.52 -15.48
N ILE A 75 -18.44 -7.12 -14.69
CA ILE A 75 -17.07 -6.64 -14.48
C ILE A 75 -16.10 -7.30 -15.46
N ASP A 76 -15.32 -6.48 -16.17
CA ASP A 76 -14.27 -6.94 -17.10
C ASP A 76 -12.89 -6.98 -16.44
N TYR A 77 -12.59 -6.01 -15.58
CA TYR A 77 -11.27 -5.78 -15.01
C TYR A 77 -11.37 -5.47 -13.52
N VAL A 78 -10.42 -5.98 -12.74
CA VAL A 78 -10.40 -5.76 -11.29
C VAL A 78 -9.09 -5.13 -10.86
N TYR A 79 -9.14 -4.06 -10.07
CA TYR A 79 -8.03 -3.56 -9.28
C TYR A 79 -8.28 -3.88 -7.81
N HIS A 80 -7.49 -4.80 -7.26
CA HIS A 80 -7.59 -5.23 -5.88
C HIS A 80 -6.60 -4.45 -5.01
N CYS A 81 -7.04 -3.29 -4.48
CA CYS A 81 -6.22 -2.43 -3.60
C CYS A 81 -6.54 -2.60 -2.12
N ALA A 82 -7.56 -3.40 -1.79
CA ALA A 82 -8.01 -3.56 -0.42
C ALA A 82 -7.02 -4.37 0.41
N ALA A 83 -6.68 -3.85 1.58
CA ALA A 83 -5.99 -4.58 2.64
C ALA A 83 -6.40 -4.01 3.99
N PHE A 84 -6.43 -4.85 5.00
CA PHE A 84 -6.42 -4.42 6.39
C PHE A 84 -4.97 -4.31 6.85
N ILE A 85 -4.59 -3.13 7.34
CA ILE A 85 -3.23 -2.83 7.80
C ILE A 85 -3.30 -2.55 9.30
N SER A 86 -2.68 -3.39 10.10
CA SER A 86 -2.48 -3.18 11.53
C SER A 86 -1.09 -3.66 11.93
N PHE A 87 -0.49 -2.96 12.88
CA PHE A 87 0.78 -3.35 13.53
C PHE A 87 0.56 -3.80 14.97
N ASP A 88 -0.70 -3.95 15.38
CA ASP A 88 -1.08 -4.54 16.65
C ASP A 88 -1.12 -6.07 16.50
N PRO A 89 -0.32 -6.83 17.27
CA PRO A 89 -0.38 -8.29 17.24
C PRO A 89 -1.78 -8.86 17.55
N GLY A 90 -2.62 -8.14 18.31
CA GLY A 90 -3.99 -8.58 18.60
C GLY A 90 -4.91 -8.56 17.37
N ASP A 91 -4.50 -7.91 16.28
CA ASP A 91 -5.25 -7.82 15.03
C ASP A 91 -4.78 -8.85 13.98
N GLU A 92 -3.83 -9.74 14.30
CA GLU A 92 -3.21 -10.70 13.35
C GLU A 92 -4.27 -11.55 12.62
N GLU A 93 -5.17 -12.21 13.36
CA GLU A 93 -6.18 -13.10 12.78
C GLU A 93 -7.09 -12.34 11.80
N GLN A 94 -7.55 -11.16 12.19
CA GLN A 94 -8.36 -10.29 11.33
C GLN A 94 -7.61 -9.85 10.08
N MET A 95 -6.31 -9.59 10.20
CA MET A 95 -5.45 -9.21 9.07
C MET A 95 -5.24 -10.38 8.11
N ARG A 96 -4.93 -11.57 8.60
CA ARG A 96 -4.82 -12.79 7.78
C ARG A 96 -6.14 -13.09 7.09
N LYS A 97 -7.26 -13.03 7.82
CA LYS A 97 -8.59 -13.24 7.24
C LYS A 97 -8.91 -12.22 6.15
N THR A 98 -8.71 -10.94 6.41
CA THR A 98 -9.07 -9.90 5.43
C THR A 98 -8.16 -9.93 4.20
N ASN A 99 -6.85 -10.11 4.40
CA ASN A 99 -5.87 -10.01 3.32
C ASN A 99 -5.74 -11.34 2.56
N ILE A 100 -5.70 -12.48 3.24
CA ILE A 100 -5.50 -13.78 2.57
C ILE A 100 -6.84 -14.32 2.07
N GLU A 101 -7.77 -14.64 2.97
CA GLU A 101 -9.08 -15.19 2.60
C GLU A 101 -9.86 -14.19 1.73
N GLY A 102 -9.81 -12.89 2.06
CA GLY A 102 -10.41 -11.85 1.23
C GLY A 102 -9.83 -11.77 -0.19
N THR A 103 -8.51 -11.91 -0.36
CA THR A 103 -7.90 -11.97 -1.70
C THR A 103 -8.25 -13.27 -2.42
N ALA A 104 -8.27 -14.41 -1.73
CA ALA A 104 -8.73 -15.69 -2.30
C ALA A 104 -10.14 -15.57 -2.87
N ASN A 105 -11.04 -14.91 -2.15
CA ASN A 105 -12.41 -14.66 -2.62
C ASN A 105 -12.44 -13.77 -3.86
N ILE A 106 -11.65 -12.69 -3.92
CA ILE A 106 -11.53 -11.85 -5.11
C ILE A 106 -11.02 -12.65 -6.31
N VAL A 107 -10.01 -13.49 -6.12
CA VAL A 107 -9.48 -14.37 -7.18
C VAL A 107 -10.56 -15.34 -7.67
N ASN A 108 -11.27 -16.01 -6.75
CA ASN A 108 -12.34 -16.94 -7.08
C ASN A 108 -13.50 -16.26 -7.83
N MET A 109 -13.86 -15.04 -7.44
CA MET A 109 -14.85 -14.24 -8.17
C MET A 109 -14.34 -13.84 -9.56
N CYS A 110 -13.06 -13.46 -9.70
CA CYS A 110 -12.47 -13.16 -11.00
C CYS A 110 -12.55 -14.35 -11.95
N LEU A 111 -12.20 -15.55 -11.48
CA LEU A 111 -12.30 -16.79 -12.25
C LEU A 111 -13.77 -17.11 -12.61
N SER A 112 -14.68 -17.05 -11.63
CA SER A 112 -16.08 -17.43 -11.82
C SER A 112 -16.83 -16.50 -12.79
N TYR A 113 -16.49 -15.22 -12.80
CA TYR A 113 -17.11 -14.20 -13.65
C TYR A 113 -16.30 -13.92 -14.93
N ASN A 114 -15.25 -14.70 -15.22
CA ASN A 114 -14.39 -14.55 -16.39
C ASN A 114 -13.80 -13.12 -16.54
N VAL A 115 -13.33 -12.56 -15.44
CA VAL A 115 -12.61 -11.28 -15.43
C VAL A 115 -11.38 -11.40 -16.34
N LYS A 116 -11.23 -10.43 -17.25
CA LYS A 116 -10.20 -10.42 -18.28
C LYS A 116 -8.82 -10.16 -17.73
N LYS A 117 -8.70 -9.40 -16.63
CA LYS A 117 -7.43 -9.13 -15.96
C LYS A 117 -7.63 -8.64 -14.53
N LEU A 118 -6.76 -9.10 -13.63
CA LEU A 118 -6.68 -8.66 -12.23
C LEU A 118 -5.35 -7.94 -11.99
N CYS A 119 -5.42 -6.70 -11.49
CA CYS A 119 -4.27 -6.01 -10.90
C CYS A 119 -4.34 -6.12 -9.37
N HIS A 120 -3.35 -6.74 -8.74
CA HIS A 120 -3.26 -6.84 -7.28
C HIS A 120 -2.21 -5.88 -6.70
N VAL A 121 -2.57 -5.13 -5.67
CA VAL A 121 -1.65 -4.27 -4.92
C VAL A 121 -1.12 -5.03 -3.69
N SER A 122 0.05 -5.65 -3.87
CA SER A 122 0.81 -6.30 -2.81
C SER A 122 1.66 -5.26 -2.05
N SER A 123 2.91 -5.57 -1.73
CA SER A 123 3.87 -4.67 -1.09
C SER A 123 5.28 -5.23 -1.25
N ILE A 124 6.31 -4.37 -1.14
CA ILE A 124 7.69 -4.84 -0.93
C ILE A 124 7.83 -5.74 0.31
N ALA A 125 6.90 -5.65 1.28
CA ALA A 125 6.86 -6.53 2.44
C ALA A 125 6.51 -8.00 2.10
N ALA A 126 6.00 -8.27 0.89
CA ALA A 126 5.73 -9.61 0.37
C ALA A 126 6.95 -10.22 -0.37
N LEU A 127 8.04 -9.46 -0.54
CA LEU A 127 9.21 -9.93 -1.27
C LEU A 127 10.13 -10.78 -0.39
N GLY A 128 11.09 -11.41 -1.06
CA GLY A 128 12.05 -12.30 -0.45
C GLY A 128 13.10 -11.63 0.43
N ASP A 129 14.00 -12.47 0.93
CA ASP A 129 15.17 -12.03 1.70
C ASP A 129 16.43 -12.12 0.84
N LEU A 130 17.33 -11.16 0.99
CA LEU A 130 18.63 -11.20 0.34
C LEU A 130 19.45 -12.38 0.86
N GLN A 131 19.99 -13.17 -0.05
CA GLN A 131 21.04 -14.13 0.26
C GLN A 131 22.37 -13.42 0.58
N GLU A 132 23.33 -14.11 1.19
CA GLU A 132 24.61 -13.49 1.61
C GLU A 132 25.38 -12.79 0.48
N HIS A 133 25.15 -13.18 -0.77
CA HIS A 133 25.81 -12.63 -1.95
C HIS A 133 25.01 -11.53 -2.65
N GLU A 134 23.79 -11.24 -2.20
CA GLU A 134 22.89 -10.27 -2.80
C GLU A 134 22.86 -8.97 -1.98
N THR A 135 22.70 -7.84 -2.67
CA THR A 135 22.66 -6.51 -2.02
C THR A 135 21.39 -5.72 -2.36
N ILE A 136 20.62 -6.15 -3.37
CA ILE A 136 19.45 -5.43 -3.90
C ILE A 136 18.31 -6.43 -4.07
N ILE A 137 17.13 -6.09 -3.55
CA ILE A 137 15.93 -6.93 -3.67
C ILE A 137 15.33 -6.73 -5.05
N THR A 138 15.00 -7.83 -5.72
CA THR A 138 14.36 -7.84 -7.04
C THR A 138 13.04 -8.63 -6.99
N GLU A 139 12.30 -8.63 -8.10
CA GLU A 139 11.12 -9.47 -8.24
C GLU A 139 11.41 -10.97 -8.23
N GLU A 140 12.67 -11.39 -8.33
CA GLU A 140 13.07 -12.81 -8.29
C GLU A 140 13.56 -13.24 -6.89
N THR A 141 13.73 -12.29 -5.96
CA THR A 141 14.22 -12.61 -4.61
C THR A 141 13.21 -13.50 -3.87
N GLU A 142 13.69 -14.66 -3.43
CA GLU A 142 12.85 -15.73 -2.87
C GLU A 142 12.50 -15.51 -1.40
N TRP A 143 11.27 -15.89 -1.03
CA TRP A 143 10.79 -15.83 0.34
C TRP A 143 11.38 -16.96 1.19
N ASN A 144 12.17 -16.63 2.21
CA ASN A 144 12.64 -17.61 3.18
C ASN A 144 11.61 -17.80 4.31
N PRO A 145 10.99 -18.98 4.46
CA PRO A 145 9.99 -19.26 5.49
C PRO A 145 10.58 -19.38 6.90
N GLU A 146 11.89 -19.58 7.04
CA GLU A 146 12.56 -19.72 8.34
C GLU A 146 12.83 -18.36 9.01
N ILE A 147 12.82 -17.27 8.22
CA ILE A 147 13.03 -15.92 8.72
C ILE A 147 11.74 -15.41 9.36
N SER A 148 11.84 -15.00 10.64
CA SER A 148 10.72 -14.39 11.36
C SER A 148 10.37 -13.02 10.79
N ARG A 149 9.10 -12.84 10.42
CA ARG A 149 8.60 -11.60 9.82
C ARG A 149 7.40 -11.04 10.59
N SER A 150 7.05 -9.80 10.27
CA SER A 150 5.83 -9.19 10.80
C SER A 150 4.58 -9.87 10.26
N ASP A 151 3.51 -9.85 11.05
CA ASP A 151 2.19 -10.34 10.65
C ASP A 151 1.72 -9.69 9.35
N TYR A 152 2.05 -8.40 9.16
CA TYR A 152 1.74 -7.65 7.94
C TYR A 152 2.42 -8.28 6.72
N ALA A 153 3.73 -8.53 6.80
CA ALA A 153 4.50 -9.16 5.73
C ALA A 153 3.94 -10.55 5.38
N ILE A 154 3.66 -11.37 6.39
CA ILE A 154 3.07 -12.71 6.20
C ILE A 154 1.69 -12.60 5.53
N SER A 155 0.85 -11.66 5.95
CA SER A 155 -0.48 -11.46 5.36
C SER A 155 -0.41 -11.01 3.90
N LYS A 156 0.56 -10.17 3.54
CA LYS A 156 0.77 -9.68 2.17
C LYS A 156 1.34 -10.76 1.26
N PHE A 157 2.29 -11.55 1.76
CA PHE A 157 2.78 -12.73 1.04
C PHE A 157 1.68 -13.76 0.80
N GLY A 158 0.89 -14.09 1.83
CA GLY A 158 -0.22 -15.03 1.68
C GLY A 158 -1.28 -14.56 0.68
N ALA A 159 -1.61 -13.26 0.68
CA ALA A 159 -2.50 -12.68 -0.32
C ALA A 159 -1.91 -12.79 -1.75
N GLU A 160 -0.61 -12.54 -1.90
CA GLU A 160 0.07 -12.66 -3.19
C GLU A 160 0.07 -14.11 -3.69
N MET A 161 0.24 -15.10 -2.81
CA MET A 161 0.15 -16.53 -3.17
C MET A 161 -1.23 -16.91 -3.70
N GLU A 162 -2.32 -16.33 -3.16
CA GLU A 162 -3.67 -16.55 -3.70
C GLU A 162 -3.83 -15.99 -5.12
N VAL A 163 -3.16 -14.88 -5.43
CA VAL A 163 -3.17 -14.31 -6.79
C VAL A 163 -2.37 -15.17 -7.75
N TRP A 164 -1.21 -15.69 -7.32
CA TRP A 164 -0.43 -16.65 -8.11
C TRP A 164 -1.17 -17.96 -8.33
N ARG A 165 -1.88 -18.48 -7.32
CA ARG A 165 -2.81 -19.61 -7.50
C ARG A 165 -3.84 -19.32 -8.59
N GLY A 166 -4.49 -18.16 -8.52
CA GLY A 166 -5.45 -17.73 -9.54
C GLY A 166 -4.85 -17.68 -10.95
N GLN A 167 -3.60 -17.22 -11.05
CA GLN A 167 -2.87 -17.21 -12.31
C GLN A 167 -2.65 -18.61 -12.88
N GLU A 168 -2.27 -19.57 -12.04
CA GLU A 168 -2.11 -20.97 -12.45
C GLU A 168 -3.45 -21.61 -12.87
N GLU A 169 -4.55 -21.15 -12.31
CA GLU A 169 -5.91 -21.51 -12.72
C GLU A 169 -6.41 -20.79 -13.99
N GLY A 170 -5.57 -19.93 -14.58
CA GLY A 170 -5.83 -19.27 -15.87
C GLY A 170 -6.29 -17.82 -15.78
N LEU A 171 -6.34 -17.21 -14.60
CA LEU A 171 -6.65 -15.78 -14.46
C LEU A 171 -5.48 -14.93 -14.97
N PRO A 172 -5.68 -14.01 -15.93
CA PRO A 172 -4.65 -13.04 -16.26
C PRO A 172 -4.42 -12.07 -15.10
N VAL A 173 -3.21 -12.06 -14.54
CA VAL A 173 -2.87 -11.19 -13.40
C VAL A 173 -1.67 -10.30 -13.70
N VAL A 174 -1.64 -9.15 -13.03
CA VAL A 174 -0.43 -8.36 -12.79
C VAL A 174 -0.38 -7.98 -11.33
N ILE A 175 0.79 -8.06 -10.71
CA ILE A 175 0.99 -7.73 -9.31
C ILE A 175 1.92 -6.52 -9.22
N VAL A 176 1.60 -5.58 -8.34
CA VAL A 176 2.50 -4.48 -8.01
C VAL A 176 2.92 -4.58 -6.54
N ASN A 177 4.21 -4.42 -6.29
CA ASN A 177 4.84 -4.47 -4.97
C ASN A 177 5.36 -3.07 -4.62
N PRO A 178 4.48 -2.15 -4.19
CA PRO A 178 4.90 -0.81 -3.83
C PRO A 178 5.71 -0.79 -2.53
N GLY A 179 6.64 0.17 -2.49
CA GLY A 179 7.28 0.64 -1.27
C GLY A 179 6.31 1.36 -0.32
N ILE A 180 6.84 2.16 0.59
CA ILE A 180 6.02 3.08 1.39
C ILE A 180 5.46 4.16 0.46
N ILE A 181 4.14 4.16 0.30
CA ILE A 181 3.44 5.05 -0.62
C ILE A 181 3.26 6.42 0.02
N LEU A 182 3.81 7.47 -0.59
CA LEU A 182 3.59 8.85 -0.18
C LEU A 182 2.41 9.43 -0.96
N GLY A 183 1.45 10.06 -0.26
CA GLY A 183 0.35 10.72 -0.95
C GLY A 183 -0.56 11.56 -0.07
N PRO A 184 -1.29 12.53 -0.66
CA PRO A 184 -2.18 13.43 0.07
C PRO A 184 -3.54 12.81 0.38
N GLY A 185 -4.25 13.42 1.34
CA GLY A 185 -5.65 13.16 1.67
C GLY A 185 -5.89 12.27 2.89
N PHE A 186 -4.91 11.44 3.29
CA PHE A 186 -5.05 10.45 4.37
C PHE A 186 -4.20 10.79 5.59
N TRP A 187 -4.16 12.07 5.98
CA TRP A 187 -3.21 12.61 6.96
C TRP A 187 -3.19 11.97 8.35
N ASN A 188 -4.24 11.28 8.74
CA ASN A 188 -4.37 10.65 10.06
C ASN A 188 -4.30 9.11 9.99
N SER A 189 -3.85 8.54 8.88
CA SER A 189 -3.74 7.08 8.72
C SER A 189 -2.63 6.69 7.75
N GLY A 190 -2.17 5.44 7.87
CA GLY A 190 -1.18 4.86 6.97
C GLY A 190 0.13 5.64 6.93
N SER A 191 0.76 5.65 5.76
CA SER A 191 2.04 6.32 5.51
C SER A 191 1.95 7.84 5.57
N SER A 192 0.81 8.44 5.20
CA SER A 192 0.61 9.90 5.19
C SER A 192 0.66 10.52 6.61
N GLU A 193 0.53 9.71 7.67
CA GLU A 193 0.63 10.17 9.06
C GLU A 193 2.01 10.81 9.37
N ILE A 194 3.08 10.41 8.67
CA ILE A 194 4.42 10.99 8.86
C ILE A 194 4.43 12.50 8.64
N PHE A 195 3.66 13.01 7.68
CA PHE A 195 3.54 14.45 7.42
C PHE A 195 2.94 15.18 8.62
N GLN A 196 1.89 14.62 9.24
CA GLN A 196 1.29 15.20 10.43
C GLN A 196 2.21 15.11 11.65
N ARG A 197 2.96 14.01 11.81
CA ARG A 197 3.93 13.87 12.90
C ARG A 197 5.03 14.92 12.79
N VAL A 198 5.57 15.14 11.59
CA VAL A 198 6.56 16.20 11.35
C VAL A 198 5.95 17.59 11.54
N LYS A 199 4.73 17.85 11.03
CA LYS A 199 4.00 19.11 11.26
C LYS A 199 3.81 19.43 12.74
N LYS A 200 3.58 18.40 13.58
CA LYS A 200 3.44 18.50 15.04
C LYS A 200 4.78 18.58 15.79
N GLY A 201 5.92 18.58 15.10
CA GLY A 201 7.24 18.77 15.69
C GLY A 201 7.92 17.48 16.12
N LEU A 202 7.90 16.45 15.25
CA LEU A 202 8.69 15.23 15.42
C LEU A 202 10.18 15.58 15.68
N LYS A 203 10.69 15.19 16.86
CA LYS A 203 12.06 15.54 17.28
C LYS A 203 13.10 14.46 16.99
N TYR A 204 12.65 13.25 16.69
CA TYR A 204 13.47 12.05 16.66
C TYR A 204 13.45 11.38 15.29
N TYR A 205 14.53 10.68 14.97
CA TYR A 205 14.70 9.94 13.72
C TYR A 205 15.41 8.60 13.94
N THR A 206 15.35 7.75 12.92
CA THR A 206 16.14 6.50 12.81
C THR A 206 16.86 6.46 11.46
N GLU A 207 17.91 5.66 11.36
CA GLU A 207 18.80 5.58 10.18
C GLU A 207 18.50 4.37 9.29
N GLY A 208 17.41 3.64 9.56
CA GLY A 208 16.90 2.64 8.63
C GLY A 208 16.48 3.30 7.32
N ALA A 209 16.59 2.53 6.23
CA ALA A 209 16.24 2.94 4.88
C ALA A 209 15.32 1.91 4.24
N THR A 210 14.39 2.39 3.43
CA THR A 210 13.44 1.55 2.70
C THR A 210 12.99 2.24 1.43
N GLY A 211 12.30 1.51 0.55
CA GLY A 211 11.78 2.03 -0.70
C GLY A 211 10.56 2.93 -0.50
N PHE A 212 10.57 4.09 -1.14
CA PHE A 212 9.42 5.01 -1.21
C PHE A 212 8.93 5.16 -2.65
N VAL A 213 7.64 5.43 -2.80
CA VAL A 213 7.00 5.66 -4.10
C VAL A 213 5.84 6.63 -3.93
N THR A 214 5.52 7.41 -4.96
CA THR A 214 4.36 8.32 -4.92
C THR A 214 3.06 7.55 -5.21
N VAL A 215 1.92 7.98 -4.67
CA VAL A 215 0.62 7.36 -4.98
C VAL A 215 0.24 7.57 -6.45
N GLU A 216 0.64 8.70 -7.05
CA GLU A 216 0.47 8.96 -8.47
C GLU A 216 1.25 7.96 -9.35
N ASP A 217 2.48 7.61 -8.99
CA ASP A 217 3.25 6.61 -9.73
C ASP A 217 2.68 5.20 -9.58
N VAL A 218 2.21 4.85 -8.38
CA VAL A 218 1.52 3.58 -8.14
C VAL A 218 0.27 3.48 -9.01
N THR A 219 -0.58 4.49 -9.03
CA THR A 219 -1.83 4.44 -9.81
C THR A 219 -1.58 4.51 -11.32
N ARG A 220 -0.63 5.33 -11.79
CA ARG A 220 -0.21 5.37 -13.20
C ARG A 220 0.35 4.04 -13.70
N SER A 221 1.26 3.43 -12.96
CA SER A 221 1.85 2.14 -13.35
C SER A 221 0.78 1.04 -13.37
N MET A 222 -0.09 0.96 -12.37
CA MET A 222 -1.22 0.04 -12.37
C MET A 222 -2.13 0.23 -13.59
N TYR A 223 -2.48 1.48 -13.93
CA TYR A 223 -3.31 1.79 -15.08
C TYR A 223 -2.64 1.34 -16.40
N GLN A 224 -1.37 1.66 -16.59
CA GLN A 224 -0.61 1.28 -17.77
C GLN A 224 -0.44 -0.24 -17.90
N LEU A 225 -0.12 -0.93 -16.79
CA LEU A 225 -0.03 -2.39 -16.75
C LEU A 225 -1.35 -3.03 -17.18
N MET A 226 -2.48 -2.53 -16.68
CA MET A 226 -3.80 -3.05 -17.02
C MET A 226 -4.23 -2.77 -18.45
N LYS A 227 -3.74 -1.69 -19.07
CA LYS A 227 -3.94 -1.40 -20.50
C LYS A 227 -2.97 -2.15 -21.42
N SER A 228 -1.87 -2.66 -20.90
CA SER A 228 -0.89 -3.44 -21.65
C SER A 228 -1.28 -4.93 -21.79
N ASN A 229 -0.57 -5.64 -22.68
CA ASN A 229 -0.67 -7.10 -22.81
C ASN A 229 0.16 -7.88 -21.78
N ILE A 230 0.88 -7.19 -20.88
CA ILE A 230 1.73 -7.81 -19.86
C ILE A 230 0.85 -8.56 -18.86
N GLN A 231 1.18 -9.80 -18.56
CA GLN A 231 0.47 -10.65 -17.60
C GLN A 231 1.44 -11.66 -17.00
N LYS A 232 1.05 -12.25 -15.86
CA LYS A 232 1.86 -13.24 -15.11
C LYS A 232 3.18 -12.67 -14.58
N GLU A 233 3.13 -11.39 -14.20
CA GLU A 233 4.31 -10.66 -13.75
C GLU A 233 3.99 -9.90 -12.48
N ARG A 234 4.99 -9.78 -11.62
CA ARG A 234 5.03 -8.80 -10.54
C ARG A 234 6.04 -7.70 -10.83
N PHE A 235 5.83 -6.53 -10.25
CA PHE A 235 6.66 -5.34 -10.44
C PHE A 235 6.89 -4.60 -9.13
N ILE A 236 8.15 -4.36 -8.78
CA ILE A 236 8.54 -3.49 -7.68
C ILE A 236 8.25 -2.04 -8.07
N LEU A 237 7.49 -1.35 -7.23
CA LEU A 237 7.24 0.09 -7.38
C LEU A 237 7.94 0.84 -6.26
N VAL A 238 9.20 1.16 -6.50
CA VAL A 238 10.04 1.97 -5.62
C VAL A 238 10.74 3.00 -6.49
N THR A 239 10.58 4.29 -6.17
CA THR A 239 11.31 5.37 -6.84
C THR A 239 12.79 5.31 -6.43
N GLU A 240 13.03 5.36 -5.12
CA GLU A 240 14.34 5.30 -4.50
C GLU A 240 14.23 4.77 -3.06
N SER A 241 15.36 4.30 -2.53
CA SER A 241 15.48 3.90 -1.12
C SER A 241 16.15 5.03 -0.35
N ILE A 242 15.42 5.64 0.59
CA ILE A 242 15.93 6.75 1.42
C ILE A 242 15.76 6.44 2.90
N THR A 243 16.59 7.07 3.74
CA THR A 243 16.48 6.90 5.20
C THR A 243 15.24 7.59 5.75
N TYR A 244 14.69 7.05 6.84
CA TYR A 244 13.60 7.71 7.57
C TYR A 244 14.00 9.11 8.05
N HIS A 245 15.26 9.30 8.42
CA HIS A 245 15.84 10.60 8.72
C HIS A 245 15.75 11.56 7.52
N ARG A 246 16.24 11.15 6.34
CA ARG A 246 16.20 11.97 5.13
C ARG A 246 14.77 12.34 4.74
N LEU A 247 13.84 11.40 4.80
CA LEU A 247 12.43 11.66 4.55
C LEU A 247 11.86 12.73 5.50
N ALA A 248 12.07 12.55 6.81
CA ALA A 248 11.58 13.49 7.81
C ALA A 248 12.20 14.89 7.64
N ASP A 249 13.46 14.96 7.23
CA ASP A 249 14.17 16.20 6.91
C ASP A 249 13.58 16.93 5.72
N LEU A 250 13.26 16.21 4.64
CA LEU A 250 12.62 16.76 3.44
C LEU A 250 11.24 17.33 3.77
N ILE A 251 10.43 16.59 4.54
CA ILE A 251 9.11 17.02 4.98
C ILE A 251 9.22 18.25 5.90
N ALA A 252 10.13 18.23 6.88
CA ALA A 252 10.31 19.34 7.82
C ALA A 252 10.72 20.62 7.11
N THR A 253 11.66 20.51 6.17
CA THR A 253 12.11 21.64 5.34
C THR A 253 10.96 22.21 4.53
N SER A 254 10.16 21.36 3.89
CA SER A 254 9.04 21.82 3.07
C SER A 254 7.90 22.46 3.87
N LEU A 255 7.66 21.99 5.10
CA LEU A 255 6.66 22.55 6.00
C LEU A 255 7.14 23.77 6.81
N GLY A 256 8.40 24.19 6.64
CA GLY A 256 9.01 25.24 7.47
C GLY A 256 9.07 24.88 8.97
N LYS A 257 9.27 23.59 9.28
CA LYS A 257 9.35 23.06 10.65
C LYS A 257 10.79 22.70 11.02
N PRO A 258 11.14 22.69 12.33
CA PRO A 258 12.44 22.22 12.78
C PRO A 258 12.67 20.77 12.37
N LYS A 259 13.88 20.49 11.89
CA LYS A 259 14.33 19.14 11.55
C LYS A 259 14.44 18.27 12.81
N PRO A 260 14.14 16.96 12.71
CA PRO A 260 14.39 16.04 13.82
C PRO A 260 15.90 15.95 14.08
N SER A 261 16.31 16.07 15.34
CA SER A 261 17.74 16.10 15.71
C SER A 261 18.15 14.97 16.66
N VAL A 262 17.19 14.22 17.20
CA VAL A 262 17.44 13.16 18.18
C VAL A 262 17.48 11.79 17.50
N TYR A 263 18.68 11.22 17.38
CA TYR A 263 18.85 9.85 16.88
C TYR A 263 18.35 8.82 17.91
N LEU A 264 17.36 8.01 17.54
CA LEU A 264 16.96 6.85 18.34
C LEU A 264 17.82 5.66 17.97
N LYS A 265 18.66 5.21 18.91
CA LYS A 265 19.47 3.98 18.74
C LYS A 265 18.58 2.72 18.80
N PRO A 266 19.02 1.58 18.23
CA PRO A 266 18.28 0.31 18.28
C PRO A 266 17.89 -0.15 19.69
N TRP A 267 18.71 0.12 20.71
CA TRP A 267 18.36 -0.21 22.09
C TRP A 267 17.22 0.66 22.63
N VAL A 268 17.10 1.91 22.18
CA VAL A 268 16.02 2.84 22.57
C VAL A 268 14.70 2.37 21.98
N THR A 269 14.65 2.06 20.68
CA THR A 269 13.44 1.49 20.07
C THR A 269 13.13 0.10 20.65
N GLY A 270 14.17 -0.66 21.01
CA GLY A 270 14.11 -1.91 21.76
C GLY A 270 13.43 -1.80 23.12
N LEU A 271 13.63 -0.70 23.85
CA LEU A 271 12.93 -0.42 25.11
C LEU A 271 11.52 0.10 24.84
N ALA A 272 11.36 0.98 23.85
CA ALA A 272 10.08 1.60 23.51
C ALA A 272 9.00 0.57 23.17
N TRP A 273 9.31 -0.46 22.37
CA TRP A 273 8.31 -1.49 22.03
C TRP A 273 7.91 -2.34 23.25
N ARG A 274 8.83 -2.56 24.20
CA ARG A 274 8.54 -3.29 25.45
C ARG A 274 7.67 -2.46 26.40
N ILE A 275 7.90 -1.15 26.46
CA ILE A 275 7.06 -0.22 27.22
C ILE A 275 5.67 -0.13 26.59
N ASP A 276 5.57 -0.01 25.25
CA ASP A 276 4.30 -0.06 24.52
C ASP A 276 3.53 -1.36 24.81
N TRP A 277 4.23 -2.50 24.82
CA TRP A 277 3.66 -3.79 25.21
C TRP A 277 3.12 -3.78 26.66
N LEU A 278 3.89 -3.29 27.63
CA LEU A 278 3.43 -3.17 29.03
C LEU A 278 2.20 -2.27 29.13
N ILE A 279 2.24 -1.07 28.51
CA ILE A 279 1.11 -0.12 28.54
C ILE A 279 -0.13 -0.75 27.88
N SER A 280 0.01 -1.40 26.73
CA SER A 280 -1.11 -2.07 26.05
C SER A 280 -1.74 -3.15 26.92
N THR A 281 -0.92 -3.93 27.64
CA THR A 281 -1.36 -5.03 28.51
C THR A 281 -2.11 -4.51 29.74
N PHE A 282 -1.64 -3.42 30.36
CA PHE A 282 -2.27 -2.87 31.57
C PHE A 282 -3.43 -1.91 31.30
N PHE A 283 -3.45 -1.23 30.15
CA PHE A 283 -4.45 -0.21 29.82
C PHE A 283 -5.38 -0.60 28.65
N PHE A 284 -5.31 -1.84 28.16
CA PHE A 284 -6.09 -2.34 27.01
C PHE A 284 -6.08 -1.40 25.78
N LYS A 285 -4.95 -0.70 25.59
CA LYS A 285 -4.75 0.19 24.44
C LYS A 285 -4.12 -0.58 23.28
N LYS A 286 -4.49 -0.22 22.05
CA LYS A 286 -3.84 -0.77 20.85
C LYS A 286 -2.35 -0.47 20.84
N ARG A 287 -1.56 -1.45 20.39
CA ARG A 287 -0.12 -1.29 20.24
C ARG A 287 0.23 -0.36 19.08
N GLN A 288 1.22 0.50 19.29
CA GLN A 288 1.70 1.42 18.25
C GLN A 288 3.08 1.02 17.70
N LEU A 289 3.86 0.25 18.46
CA LEU A 289 5.21 -0.13 18.05
C LEU A 289 5.47 -1.60 18.38
N SER A 290 5.42 -2.48 17.37
CA SER A 290 5.77 -3.91 17.49
C SER A 290 7.30 -4.13 17.54
N LYS A 291 7.74 -5.33 17.93
CA LYS A 291 9.17 -5.73 17.87
C LYS A 291 9.69 -5.67 16.43
N ALA A 292 8.90 -6.17 15.47
CA ALA A 292 9.27 -6.18 14.05
C ALA A 292 9.36 -4.75 13.48
N THR A 293 8.39 -3.88 13.81
CA THR A 293 8.43 -2.46 13.43
C THR A 293 9.63 -1.74 14.05
N ALA A 294 9.97 -2.02 15.31
CA ALA A 294 11.15 -1.44 15.95
C ALA A 294 12.47 -1.87 15.30
N ALA A 295 12.54 -3.10 14.79
CA ALA A 295 13.70 -3.60 14.06
C ALA A 295 13.80 -2.98 12.65
N SER A 296 12.67 -2.91 11.93
CA SER A 296 12.63 -2.36 10.57
C SER A 296 13.01 -0.87 10.49
N LEU A 297 12.83 -0.13 11.59
CA LEU A 297 13.27 1.27 11.67
C LEU A 297 14.80 1.46 11.58
N HIS A 298 15.57 0.37 11.71
CA HIS A 298 17.04 0.38 11.64
C HIS A 298 17.62 -0.46 10.50
N SER A 299 16.80 -1.27 9.82
CA SER A 299 17.24 -2.04 8.66
C SER A 299 17.39 -1.13 7.45
N GLN A 300 18.30 -1.51 6.54
CA GLN A 300 18.46 -0.88 5.24
C GLN A 300 18.11 -1.89 4.18
N SER A 301 17.28 -1.48 3.21
CA SER A 301 16.89 -2.32 2.08
C SER A 301 16.91 -1.47 0.83
N GLU A 302 17.56 -1.98 -0.20
CA GLU A 302 17.55 -1.44 -1.55
C GLU A 302 16.73 -2.34 -2.47
N PHE A 303 16.07 -1.73 -3.45
CA PHE A 303 15.14 -2.41 -4.34
C PHE A 303 15.44 -2.01 -5.79
N ASP A 304 15.47 -2.99 -6.70
CA ASP A 304 15.57 -2.74 -8.13
C ASP A 304 14.21 -2.36 -8.71
N ASN A 305 14.17 -1.30 -9.51
CA ASN A 305 12.97 -0.85 -10.22
C ASN A 305 13.15 -0.92 -11.75
N SER A 306 14.22 -1.55 -12.23
CA SER A 306 14.53 -1.63 -13.66
C SER A 306 13.46 -2.38 -14.44
N LYS A 307 12.83 -3.41 -13.86
CA LYS A 307 11.80 -4.22 -14.51
C LYS A 307 10.61 -3.39 -14.99
N ILE A 308 10.01 -2.56 -14.12
CA ILE A 308 8.86 -1.72 -14.47
C ILE A 308 9.25 -0.58 -15.43
N LYS A 309 10.44 0.00 -15.25
CA LYS A 309 10.98 1.02 -16.17
C LYS A 309 11.09 0.48 -17.58
N ASN A 310 11.68 -0.70 -17.75
CA ASN A 310 11.86 -1.33 -19.05
C ASN A 310 10.54 -1.80 -19.66
N ALA A 311 9.63 -2.35 -18.84
CA ALA A 311 8.36 -2.90 -19.32
C ALA A 311 7.39 -1.85 -19.87
N LEU A 312 7.39 -0.64 -19.29
CA LEU A 312 6.44 0.42 -19.64
C LEU A 312 7.08 1.70 -20.17
N ASN A 313 8.42 1.76 -20.25
CA ASN A 313 9.16 3.02 -20.37
C ASN A 313 8.73 4.02 -19.26
N PHE A 314 8.64 3.52 -18.03
CA PHE A 314 8.07 4.26 -16.90
C PHE A 314 9.09 5.20 -16.27
N GLU A 315 8.69 6.45 -16.04
CA GLU A 315 9.47 7.42 -15.28
C GLU A 315 8.74 7.72 -13.97
N PHE A 316 9.48 7.56 -12.86
CA PHE A 316 9.00 7.87 -11.52
C PHE A 316 9.16 9.36 -11.21
N GLU A 317 8.22 9.92 -10.45
CA GLU A 317 8.32 11.28 -9.93
C GLU A 317 9.36 11.33 -8.80
N ASP A 318 10.22 12.35 -8.84
CA ASP A 318 11.25 12.60 -7.84
C ASP A 318 10.63 12.86 -6.45
N ILE A 319 11.12 12.14 -5.41
CA ILE A 319 10.53 12.18 -4.07
C ILE A 319 10.66 13.56 -3.42
N PRO A 320 11.82 14.26 -3.43
CA PRO A 320 11.93 15.63 -2.94
C PRO A 320 10.91 16.60 -3.56
N ASN A 321 10.79 16.60 -4.90
CA ASN A 321 9.82 17.45 -5.60
C ASN A 321 8.38 17.11 -5.20
N TYR A 322 8.07 15.81 -5.12
CA TYR A 322 6.76 15.34 -4.71
C TYR A 322 6.42 15.75 -3.27
N ILE A 323 7.35 15.57 -2.32
CA ILE A 323 7.18 16.00 -0.94
C ILE A 323 6.91 17.51 -0.87
N SER A 324 7.59 18.32 -1.68
CA SER A 324 7.36 19.76 -1.73
C SER A 324 5.91 20.09 -2.15
N LYS A 325 5.41 19.43 -3.18
CA LYS A 325 4.04 19.59 -3.68
C LYS A 325 2.99 19.13 -2.67
N VAL A 326 3.21 17.98 -2.05
CA VAL A 326 2.28 17.39 -1.07
C VAL A 326 2.26 18.20 0.22
N SER A 327 3.40 18.69 0.70
CA SER A 327 3.50 19.45 1.96
C SER A 327 2.73 20.77 1.91
N ALA A 328 2.51 21.36 0.73
CA ALA A 328 1.65 22.52 0.54
C ALA A 328 0.17 22.26 0.90
N THR A 329 -0.21 21.00 1.11
CA THR A 329 -1.61 20.54 1.31
C THR A 329 -1.87 19.99 2.71
N VAL A 330 -0.84 19.94 3.58
CA VAL A 330 -0.85 19.31 4.92
C VAL A 330 -1.26 20.28 6.01
#